data_AF-A0A1Y2SBH9-F1
#
_entry.id   AF-A0A1Y2SBH9-F1
#
_cell.length_a   1.000
_cell.length_b   1.000
_cell.length_c   1.000
_cell.angle_alpha   90.00
_cell.angle_beta   90.00
_cell.angle_gamma   90.00
#
_symmetry.space_group_name_H-M   'P 1'
#
loop_
_entity.id
_entity.type
_entity.pdbx_description
1 polymer ?
#
loop_
_entity_poly.entity_id
_entity_poly.type
_entity_poly.pdbx_seq_one_letter_code
_entity_poly.pdbx_strand_id
1 'polypeptide(L)'
;MRNYKKSGVTSSWSCLIKADAFTGLRKVTFNGNGYVEKASLIIIIHPGGSFTTNDESEGATVSKFGTGHYQVAGVLGYNADGTWGVHGKLSVPRDSNGNELVYVEDKVLPDGAIDIKIIYRQNTHMPARLQNRRIKFVEEQTFFADDEPCDLPAGTRLDVRVQMPADSVWNLGQGGGG
;
A
#
# COMPACT_ATOMS: atom_id res chain seq x y z
N MET A 1 26.96 6.26 17.39
CA MET A 1 27.04 4.80 17.16
C MET A 1 27.39 4.12 18.48
N ARG A 2 26.52 3.28 19.03
CA ARG A 2 26.88 2.42 20.18
C ARG A 2 26.75 0.97 19.76
N ASN A 3 27.87 0.25 19.83
CA ASN A 3 27.94 -1.18 19.55
C ASN A 3 27.71 -1.93 20.86
N TYR A 4 26.82 -2.93 20.86
CA TYR A 4 26.66 -3.86 21.97
C TYR A 4 27.04 -5.27 21.53
N LYS A 5 27.87 -5.91 22.35
CA LYS A 5 28.49 -7.21 22.09
C LYS A 5 27.64 -8.32 22.72
N LYS A 6 27.38 -9.39 21.97
CA LYS A 6 26.63 -10.57 22.41
C LYS A 6 27.46 -11.37 23.44
N SER A 7 26.90 -11.65 24.60
CA SER A 7 27.43 -12.67 25.53
C SER A 7 26.41 -13.77 25.78
N GLY A 8 26.81 -15.01 25.59
CA GLY A 8 26.35 -16.14 26.41
C GLY A 8 25.06 -16.83 25.98
N VAL A 9 25.18 -18.15 25.87
CA VAL A 9 24.20 -19.12 25.35
C VAL A 9 23.04 -19.34 26.33
N THR A 10 21.86 -18.76 26.08
CA THR A 10 20.57 -19.43 26.27
C THR A 10 19.53 -18.76 25.36
N SER A 11 18.93 -19.57 24.51
CA SER A 11 17.93 -19.19 23.53
C SER A 11 16.60 -18.88 24.20
N SER A 12 16.39 -17.62 24.56
CA SER A 12 15.07 -17.00 24.69
C SER A 12 15.22 -15.53 24.30
N TRP A 13 14.68 -15.16 23.14
CA TRP A 13 14.67 -13.76 22.69
C TRP A 13 13.59 -12.99 23.45
N SER A 14 13.69 -12.92 24.77
CA SER A 14 13.11 -11.84 25.56
C SER A 14 14.19 -10.76 25.70
N CYS A 15 14.47 -10.02 24.62
CA CYS A 15 15.27 -8.81 24.74
C CYS A 15 14.32 -7.63 24.94
N LEU A 16 14.06 -7.37 26.21
CA LEU A 16 13.57 -6.11 26.73
C LEU A 16 14.49 -4.98 26.23
N ILE A 17 14.17 -4.42 25.06
CA ILE A 17 14.46 -3.01 24.85
C ILE A 17 13.50 -2.32 25.81
N LYS A 18 14.02 -1.86 26.96
CA LYS A 18 13.34 -0.83 27.73
C LYS A 18 12.96 0.23 26.71
N ALA A 19 11.66 0.42 26.49
CA ALA A 19 11.12 1.53 25.73
C ALA A 19 11.67 2.80 26.38
N ASP A 20 12.83 3.25 25.89
CA ASP A 20 13.46 4.47 26.36
C ASP A 20 12.54 5.59 25.88
N ALA A 21 12.23 6.49 26.79
CA ALA A 21 11.14 7.46 26.75
C ALA A 21 11.27 8.52 25.63
N PHE A 22 12.10 8.26 24.62
CA PHE A 22 12.44 9.17 23.54
C PHE A 22 11.73 8.87 22.22
N THR A 23 11.20 7.65 22.00
CA THR A 23 10.47 7.30 20.76
C THR A 23 8.96 7.13 20.94
N GLY A 24 8.47 6.89 22.16
CA GLY A 24 7.04 6.71 22.44
C GLY A 24 6.38 5.48 21.78
N LEU A 25 7.18 4.60 21.14
CA LEU A 25 6.68 3.46 20.38
C LEU A 25 6.57 2.21 21.29
N ARG A 26 5.35 1.67 21.42
CA ARG A 26 5.04 0.50 22.28
C ARG A 26 5.38 -0.86 21.64
N LYS A 27 5.48 -0.91 20.31
CA LYS A 27 5.88 -2.10 19.54
C LYS A 27 6.76 -1.69 18.37
N VAL A 28 7.78 -2.50 18.11
CA VAL A 28 8.82 -2.24 17.13
C VAL A 28 8.94 -3.46 16.24
N THR A 29 8.67 -3.28 14.95
CA THR A 29 8.83 -4.33 13.94
C THR A 29 10.24 -4.21 13.36
N PHE A 30 10.99 -5.31 13.39
CA PHE A 30 12.33 -5.37 12.79
C PHE A 30 12.20 -5.92 11.37
N ASN A 31 12.81 -5.24 10.40
CA ASN A 31 12.93 -5.80 9.05
C ASN A 31 13.84 -7.05 9.06
N GLY A 32 13.86 -7.81 7.96
CA GLY A 32 14.71 -9.01 7.82
C GLY A 32 16.22 -8.77 7.98
N ASN A 33 16.63 -7.49 8.04
CA ASN A 33 18.02 -7.04 8.22
C ASN A 33 18.28 -6.51 9.64
N GLY A 34 17.31 -6.58 10.57
CA GLY A 34 17.47 -6.21 11.97
C GLY A 34 17.34 -4.72 12.29
N TYR A 35 16.80 -3.90 11.37
CA TYR A 35 16.52 -2.49 11.63
C TYR A 35 15.09 -2.28 12.13
N VAL A 36 14.94 -1.36 13.09
CA VAL A 36 13.66 -0.84 13.54
C VAL A 36 13.06 0.03 12.44
N GLU A 37 12.01 -0.47 11.79
CA GLU A 37 11.24 0.32 10.85
C GLU A 37 9.94 0.77 11.51
N LYS A 38 9.56 2.02 11.25
CA LYS A 38 8.20 2.48 11.59
C LYS A 38 7.23 1.60 10.81
N ALA A 39 6.29 1.01 11.54
CA ALA A 39 5.15 0.26 11.02
C ALA A 39 4.68 0.82 9.67
N SER A 40 4.87 0.05 8.59
CA SER A 40 4.48 0.47 7.25
C SER A 40 3.07 -0.05 7.00
N LEU A 41 2.08 0.78 7.32
CA LEU A 41 0.66 0.49 7.10
C LEU A 41 0.38 0.42 5.59
N ILE A 42 0.38 -0.79 5.03
CA ILE A 42 0.25 -1.03 3.59
C ILE A 42 -0.99 -1.89 3.33
N ILE A 43 -1.82 -1.43 2.41
CA ILE A 43 -2.95 -2.15 1.84
C ILE A 43 -2.62 -2.48 0.39
N ILE A 44 -2.72 -3.74 0.01
CA ILE A 44 -2.47 -4.21 -1.35
C ILE A 44 -3.81 -4.50 -2.01
N ILE A 45 -4.11 -3.85 -3.14
CA ILE A 45 -5.34 -4.05 -3.92
C ILE A 45 -5.02 -4.84 -5.18
N HIS A 46 -5.78 -5.88 -5.45
CA HIS A 46 -5.65 -6.73 -6.62
C HIS A 46 -6.75 -6.45 -7.67
N PRO A 47 -6.51 -6.78 -8.95
CA PRO A 47 -7.47 -6.56 -10.04
C PRO A 47 -8.88 -7.11 -9.81
N GLY A 48 -8.97 -8.23 -9.09
CA GLY A 48 -10.25 -8.86 -8.76
C GLY A 48 -11.06 -8.13 -7.68
N GLY A 49 -10.54 -7.03 -7.11
CA GLY A 49 -11.13 -6.35 -5.96
C GLY A 49 -10.82 -7.01 -4.61
N SER A 50 -10.09 -8.13 -4.60
CA SER A 50 -9.51 -8.65 -3.38
C SER A 50 -8.40 -7.72 -2.89
N PHE A 51 -8.20 -7.70 -1.57
CA PHE A 51 -7.18 -6.89 -0.94
C PHE A 51 -6.49 -7.68 0.18
N THR A 52 -5.26 -7.28 0.49
CA THR A 52 -4.50 -7.82 1.60
C THR A 52 -4.06 -6.66 2.50
N THR A 53 -4.27 -6.80 3.81
CA THR A 53 -3.79 -5.88 4.85
C THR A 53 -2.67 -6.56 5.64
N ASN A 54 -1.74 -5.79 6.17
CA ASN A 54 -0.83 -6.27 7.22
C ASN A 54 -1.48 -6.13 8.61
N ASP A 55 -0.88 -6.75 9.63
CA ASP A 55 -1.36 -6.69 11.03
C ASP A 55 -1.56 -5.24 11.52
N GLU A 56 -0.77 -4.30 11.00
CA GLU A 56 -0.79 -2.88 11.41
C GLU A 56 -1.92 -2.07 10.74
N SER A 57 -2.48 -2.57 9.64
CA SER A 57 -3.64 -1.99 8.92
C SER A 57 -4.93 -2.78 9.17
N GLU A 58 -4.94 -3.64 10.21
CA GLU A 58 -6.13 -4.37 10.62
C GLU A 58 -7.28 -3.41 10.99
N GLY A 59 -8.42 -3.59 10.33
CA GLY A 59 -9.59 -2.71 10.40
C GLY A 59 -9.79 -1.83 9.16
N ALA A 60 -8.78 -1.70 8.30
CA ALA A 60 -8.97 -1.10 6.99
C ALA A 60 -9.69 -2.08 6.05
N THR A 61 -10.60 -1.57 5.23
CA THR A 61 -11.36 -2.37 4.26
C THR A 61 -11.27 -1.74 2.88
N VAL A 62 -11.33 -2.57 1.85
CA VAL A 62 -11.39 -2.12 0.46
C VAL A 62 -12.68 -2.61 -0.17
N SER A 63 -13.43 -1.69 -0.76
CA SER A 63 -14.66 -1.97 -1.51
C SER A 63 -14.47 -1.61 -2.97
N LYS A 64 -14.89 -2.50 -3.89
CA LYS A 64 -14.91 -2.24 -5.34
C LYS A 64 -16.34 -1.86 -5.75
N PHE A 65 -16.53 -0.66 -6.30
CA PHE A 65 -17.85 -0.16 -6.72
C PHE A 65 -18.16 -0.42 -8.20
N GLY A 66 -17.13 -0.65 -9.02
CA GLY A 66 -17.27 -0.89 -10.45
C GLY A 66 -15.92 -1.09 -11.11
N THR A 67 -15.89 -0.99 -12.44
CA THR A 67 -14.66 -1.12 -13.22
C THR A 67 -13.65 -0.06 -12.80
N GLY A 68 -12.49 -0.49 -12.31
CA GLY A 68 -11.40 0.40 -11.90
C GLY A 68 -11.70 1.27 -10.69
N HIS A 69 -12.83 1.10 -9.99
CA HIS A 69 -13.23 1.99 -8.90
C HIS A 69 -13.18 1.27 -7.56
N TYR A 70 -12.25 1.71 -6.70
CA TYR A 70 -11.97 1.17 -5.38
C TYR A 70 -12.10 2.26 -4.32
N GLN A 71 -12.57 1.90 -3.14
CA GLN A 71 -12.57 2.78 -1.98
C GLN A 71 -11.94 2.06 -0.79
N VAL A 72 -11.01 2.74 -0.14
CA VAL A 72 -10.38 2.31 1.10
C VAL A 72 -11.06 3.03 2.26
N ALA A 73 -11.62 2.28 3.21
CA ALA A 73 -12.28 2.79 4.40
C ALA A 73 -11.62 2.27 5.69
N GLY A 74 -11.92 2.90 6.83
CA GLY A 74 -11.30 2.57 8.13
C GLY A 74 -9.92 3.21 8.33
N VAL A 75 -9.61 4.24 7.54
CA VAL A 75 -8.32 4.94 7.51
C VAL A 75 -8.53 6.46 7.61
N LEU A 76 -7.50 7.20 8.03
CA LEU A 76 -7.47 8.67 8.12
C LEU A 76 -6.79 9.31 6.89
N GLY A 77 -6.80 8.61 5.76
CA GLY A 77 -6.14 9.02 4.52
C GLY A 77 -4.75 8.39 4.35
N TYR A 78 -3.92 9.02 3.52
CA TYR A 78 -2.56 8.57 3.26
C TYR A 78 -1.63 8.79 4.46
N ASN A 79 -0.64 7.92 4.61
CA ASN A 79 0.42 8.13 5.59
C ASN A 79 1.17 9.45 5.30
N ALA A 80 1.41 10.25 6.34
CA ALA A 80 2.00 11.59 6.23
C ALA A 80 3.53 11.59 6.04
N ASP A 81 4.20 10.43 6.05
CA ASP A 81 5.67 10.35 5.95
C ASP A 81 6.22 10.70 4.55
N GLY A 82 5.37 10.72 3.51
CA GLY A 82 5.70 11.23 2.17
C GLY A 82 6.88 10.53 1.47
N THR A 83 7.34 9.38 1.98
CA THR A 83 8.65 8.80 1.59
C THR A 83 8.55 7.81 0.41
N TRP A 84 7.36 7.53 -0.13
CA TRP A 84 7.13 6.39 -1.06
C TRP A 84 6.40 6.69 -2.38
N GLY A 85 6.97 6.27 -3.52
CA GLY A 85 6.40 6.47 -4.86
C GLY A 85 6.65 7.88 -5.44
N VAL A 86 6.17 8.16 -6.66
CA VAL A 86 6.39 9.47 -7.32
C VAL A 86 5.69 10.62 -6.59
N HIS A 87 4.70 10.31 -5.74
CA HIS A 87 3.94 11.29 -4.95
C HIS A 87 3.81 10.98 -3.45
N GLY A 88 4.59 10.04 -2.90
CA GLY A 88 4.60 9.76 -1.45
C GLY A 88 3.44 8.89 -0.92
N LYS A 89 2.47 8.52 -1.75
CA LYS A 89 1.13 8.05 -1.33
C LYS A 89 0.76 6.62 -1.74
N LEU A 90 1.06 6.24 -2.99
CA LEU A 90 0.67 4.96 -3.59
C LEU A 90 1.67 4.50 -4.65
N SER A 91 1.72 3.19 -4.91
CA SER A 91 2.56 2.57 -5.94
C SER A 91 1.70 2.05 -7.09
N VAL A 92 1.92 2.60 -8.29
CA VAL A 92 1.20 2.24 -9.53
C VAL A 92 1.90 1.07 -10.24
N PRO A 93 1.16 0.12 -10.83
CA PRO A 93 1.73 -0.92 -11.68
C PRO A 93 2.60 -0.38 -12.82
N ARG A 94 3.79 -0.95 -12.99
CA ARG A 94 4.75 -0.58 -14.04
C ARG A 94 5.20 -1.80 -14.84
N ASP A 95 5.55 -1.57 -16.10
CA ASP A 95 6.22 -2.57 -16.95
C ASP A 95 7.70 -2.73 -16.59
N SER A 96 8.38 -3.67 -17.24
CA SER A 96 9.82 -3.93 -17.06
C SER A 96 10.72 -2.75 -17.47
N ASN A 97 10.19 -1.76 -18.19
CA ASN A 97 10.89 -0.56 -18.62
C ASN A 97 10.61 0.64 -17.70
N GLY A 98 9.83 0.44 -16.63
CA GLY A 98 9.43 1.48 -15.69
C GLY A 98 8.24 2.33 -16.12
N ASN A 99 7.57 1.99 -17.21
CA ASN A 99 6.39 2.72 -17.67
C ASN A 99 5.16 2.32 -16.87
N GLU A 100 4.39 3.30 -16.44
CA GLU A 100 3.12 3.07 -15.78
C GLU A 100 2.10 2.46 -16.76
N LEU A 101 1.36 1.47 -16.25
CA LEU A 101 0.40 0.70 -17.03
C LEU A 101 -1.01 1.30 -17.00
N VAL A 102 -1.27 2.18 -16.04
CA VAL A 102 -2.57 2.82 -15.80
C VAL A 102 -2.34 4.22 -15.24
N TYR A 103 -3.32 5.09 -15.43
CA TYR A 103 -3.48 6.30 -14.62
C TYR A 103 -4.25 5.96 -13.35
N VAL A 104 -3.87 6.62 -12.25
CA VAL A 104 -4.55 6.48 -10.97
C VAL A 104 -5.00 7.88 -10.54
N GLU A 105 -6.31 8.05 -10.43
CA GLU A 105 -6.91 9.22 -9.80
C GLU A 105 -7.29 8.86 -8.38
N ASP A 106 -6.71 9.55 -7.40
CA ASP A 106 -7.04 9.38 -5.99
C ASP A 106 -7.65 10.64 -5.37
N LYS A 107 -8.56 10.44 -4.42
CA LYS A 107 -9.14 11.51 -3.61
C LYS A 107 -9.36 11.05 -2.18
N VAL A 108 -8.81 11.79 -1.23
CA VAL A 108 -9.15 11.60 0.19
C VAL A 108 -10.48 12.30 0.47
N LEU A 109 -11.41 11.54 1.04
CA LEU A 109 -12.73 12.00 1.44
C LEU A 109 -12.68 12.64 2.85
N PRO A 110 -13.68 13.46 3.23
CA PRO A 110 -13.69 14.17 4.52
C PRO A 110 -13.68 13.26 5.75
N ASP A 111 -14.13 12.01 5.60
CA ASP A 111 -14.10 10.97 6.62
C ASP A 111 -12.75 10.22 6.70
N GLY A 112 -11.79 10.59 5.85
CA GLY A 112 -10.48 9.94 5.75
C GLY A 112 -10.43 8.77 4.77
N ALA A 113 -11.57 8.33 4.23
CA ALA A 113 -11.59 7.28 3.21
C ALA A 113 -10.86 7.73 1.94
N ILE A 114 -10.30 6.79 1.19
CA ILE A 114 -9.55 7.09 -0.04
C ILE A 114 -10.33 6.50 -1.20
N ASP A 115 -10.81 7.37 -2.08
CA ASP A 115 -11.43 7.00 -3.35
C ASP A 115 -10.34 6.87 -4.42
N ILE A 116 -10.31 5.74 -5.13
CA ILE A 116 -9.28 5.42 -6.12
C ILE A 116 -9.96 4.97 -7.41
N LYS A 117 -9.63 5.65 -8.51
CA LYS A 117 -10.10 5.33 -9.85
C LYS A 117 -8.92 5.00 -10.75
N ILE A 118 -9.06 3.91 -11.48
CA ILE A 118 -8.06 3.39 -12.40
C ILE A 118 -8.53 3.66 -13.81
N ILE A 119 -7.67 4.34 -14.56
CA ILE A 119 -7.92 4.78 -15.91
C ILE A 119 -6.86 4.17 -16.82
N TYR A 120 -7.27 3.72 -18.00
CA TYR A 120 -6.35 3.15 -18.97
C TYR A 120 -5.37 4.22 -19.47
N ARG A 121 -4.11 3.81 -19.63
CA ARG A 121 -3.04 4.66 -20.14
C ARG A 121 -2.38 4.02 -21.35
N GLN A 122 -2.37 4.74 -22.46
CA GLN A 122 -1.55 4.39 -23.62
C GLN A 122 -0.20 5.11 -23.57
N ASN A 123 0.90 4.35 -23.62
CA ASN A 123 2.25 4.93 -23.64
C ASN A 123 2.65 5.33 -25.06
N THR A 124 1.94 6.32 -25.64
CA THR A 124 2.08 6.76 -27.05
C THR A 124 3.48 7.22 -27.44
N HIS A 125 4.26 7.71 -26.46
CA HIS A 125 5.67 8.11 -26.63
C HIS A 125 6.63 6.92 -26.87
N MET A 126 6.18 5.69 -26.61
CA MET A 126 6.98 4.48 -26.83
C MET A 126 6.75 3.90 -28.24
N PRO A 127 7.67 3.07 -28.76
CA PRO A 127 7.47 2.32 -30.00
C PRO A 127 6.19 1.47 -29.94
N ALA A 128 5.49 1.28 -31.06
CA ALA A 128 4.18 0.60 -31.13
C ALA A 128 4.08 -0.72 -30.34
N ARG A 129 5.16 -1.51 -30.31
CA ARG A 129 5.25 -2.79 -29.57
C ARG A 129 5.26 -2.64 -28.03
N LEU A 130 5.53 -1.43 -27.52
CA LEU A 130 5.65 -1.09 -26.10
C LEU A 130 4.56 -0.09 -25.63
N GLN A 131 3.59 0.27 -26.48
CA GLN A 131 2.57 1.29 -26.17
C GLN A 131 1.48 0.83 -25.18
N ASN A 132 1.66 -0.30 -24.49
CA ASN A 132 0.70 -0.85 -23.52
C ASN A 132 -0.73 -1.04 -24.10
N ARG A 133 -0.85 -1.40 -25.39
CA ARG A 133 -2.16 -1.67 -26.02
C ARG A 133 -2.83 -2.87 -25.35
N ARG A 134 -3.88 -2.63 -24.55
CA ARG A 134 -4.67 -3.67 -23.89
C ARG A 134 -5.95 -3.99 -24.64
N ILE A 135 -6.25 -5.29 -24.72
CA ILE A 135 -7.53 -5.81 -25.21
C ILE A 135 -8.54 -5.71 -24.06
N LYS A 136 -9.72 -5.15 -24.37
CA LYS A 136 -10.87 -5.02 -23.48
C LYS A 136 -11.74 -6.28 -23.50
N PHE A 137 -12.06 -6.76 -24.70
CA PHE A 137 -12.81 -8.01 -24.93
C PHE A 137 -12.04 -8.88 -25.92
N VAL A 138 -11.71 -10.10 -25.50
CA VAL A 138 -10.92 -11.03 -26.31
C VAL A 138 -11.71 -11.51 -27.53
N GLU A 139 -13.02 -11.73 -27.38
CA GLU A 139 -13.90 -12.22 -28.45
C GLU A 139 -14.08 -11.20 -29.57
N GLU A 140 -14.28 -9.93 -29.23
CA GLU A 140 -14.51 -8.84 -30.19
C GLU A 140 -13.21 -8.13 -30.61
N GLN A 141 -12.06 -8.50 -30.03
CA GLN A 141 -10.75 -7.86 -30.23
C GLN A 141 -10.80 -6.32 -30.08
N THR A 142 -11.67 -5.82 -29.21
CA THR A 142 -11.77 -4.38 -28.94
C THR A 142 -10.65 -3.96 -27.99
N PHE A 143 -10.03 -2.82 -28.26
CA PHE A 143 -8.99 -2.23 -27.41
C PHE A 143 -9.57 -1.14 -26.51
N PHE A 144 -8.95 -0.92 -25.36
CA PHE A 144 -9.26 0.25 -24.53
C PHE A 144 -8.92 1.55 -25.26
N ALA A 145 -9.79 2.54 -25.13
CA ALA A 145 -9.46 3.92 -25.50
C ALA A 145 -8.65 4.58 -24.39
N ASP A 146 -7.81 5.56 -24.74
CA ASP A 146 -7.10 6.39 -23.76
C ASP A 146 -8.12 7.09 -22.84
N ASP A 147 -7.77 7.24 -21.58
CA ASP A 147 -8.62 7.80 -20.52
C ASP A 147 -9.93 7.01 -20.21
N GLU A 148 -10.07 5.78 -20.72
CA GLU A 148 -11.21 4.93 -20.39
C GLU A 148 -11.06 4.26 -19.00
N PRO A 149 -12.10 4.25 -18.15
CA PRO A 149 -12.08 3.50 -16.89
C PRO A 149 -11.78 2.02 -17.13
N CYS A 150 -10.76 1.49 -16.45
CA CYS A 150 -10.36 0.10 -16.61
C CYS A 150 -9.95 -0.54 -15.29
N ASP A 151 -10.07 -1.87 -15.21
CA ASP A 151 -9.51 -2.60 -14.08
C ASP A 151 -7.98 -2.70 -14.17
N LEU A 152 -7.35 -2.87 -13.01
CA LEU A 152 -5.92 -3.12 -12.90
C LEU A 152 -5.51 -4.29 -13.82
N PRO A 153 -4.36 -4.21 -14.51
CA PRO A 153 -3.91 -5.31 -15.37
C PRO A 153 -3.75 -6.62 -14.58
N ALA A 154 -4.05 -7.75 -15.21
CA ALA A 154 -3.88 -9.06 -14.59
C ALA A 154 -2.43 -9.27 -14.12
N GLY A 155 -2.25 -9.88 -12.94
CA GLY A 155 -0.93 -10.11 -12.33
C GLY A 155 -0.27 -8.86 -11.73
N THR A 156 -0.96 -7.71 -11.72
CA THR A 156 -0.48 -6.49 -11.05
C THR A 156 -1.16 -6.29 -9.70
N ARG A 157 -0.72 -5.26 -8.97
CA ARG A 157 -1.30 -4.82 -7.70
C ARG A 157 -1.10 -3.33 -7.51
N LEU A 158 -1.97 -2.73 -6.72
CA LEU A 158 -1.83 -1.35 -6.26
C LEU A 158 -1.46 -1.38 -4.77
N ASP A 159 -0.32 -0.79 -4.42
CA ASP A 159 0.10 -0.72 -3.01
C ASP A 159 -0.24 0.68 -2.46
N VAL A 160 -1.10 0.73 -1.44
CA VAL A 160 -1.62 1.96 -0.82
C VAL A 160 -1.11 2.05 0.60
N ARG A 161 -0.45 3.17 0.95
CA ARG A 161 0.00 3.42 2.33
C ARG A 161 -0.97 4.33 3.06
N VAL A 162 -1.46 3.86 4.20
CA VAL A 162 -2.55 4.52 4.91
C VAL A 162 -2.14 4.99 6.30
N GLN A 163 -2.83 5.99 6.81
CA GLN A 163 -2.78 6.36 8.22
C GLN A 163 -3.95 5.69 8.92
N MET A 164 -3.69 4.84 9.93
CA MET A 164 -4.75 4.25 10.74
C MET A 164 -5.14 5.19 11.89
N PRO A 165 -6.41 5.17 12.33
CA PRO A 165 -6.85 5.93 13.49
C PRO A 165 -6.31 5.32 14.80
N ALA A 166 -6.20 6.14 15.84
CA ALA A 166 -5.58 5.75 17.12
C ALA A 166 -6.38 4.69 17.90
N ASP A 167 -7.65 4.50 17.57
CA ASP A 167 -8.57 3.49 18.08
C ASP A 167 -8.69 2.26 17.16
N SER A 168 -7.81 2.11 16.17
CA SER A 168 -7.77 0.90 15.35
C SER A 168 -7.54 -0.36 16.18
N VAL A 169 -8.00 -1.51 15.69
CA VAL A 169 -7.84 -2.82 16.35
C VAL A 169 -6.38 -3.06 16.76
N TRP A 170 -5.45 -2.72 15.87
CA TRP A 170 -4.02 -2.76 16.15
C TRP A 170 -3.60 -1.86 17.32
N ASN A 171 -4.03 -0.59 17.33
CA ASN A 171 -3.65 0.39 18.35
C ASN A 171 -4.28 0.09 19.71
N LEU A 172 -5.51 -0.43 19.75
CA LEU A 172 -6.17 -0.89 20.97
C LEU A 172 -5.45 -2.12 21.57
N GLY A 173 -4.92 -3.01 20.72
CA GLY A 173 -4.03 -4.10 21.16
C GLY A 173 -2.70 -3.65 21.77
N GLN A 174 -2.28 -2.39 21.56
CA GLN A 174 -1.12 -1.77 22.22
C GLN A 174 -1.48 -1.12 23.58
N GLY A 175 -2.77 -1.08 23.93
CA GLY A 175 -3.36 -0.23 24.98
C GLY A 175 -4.13 -0.99 26.05
N GLY A 176 -3.60 -2.11 26.55
CA GLY A 176 -4.17 -2.84 27.70
C GLY A 176 -3.21 -2.92 28.88
N GLY A 177 -2.95 -1.80 29.54
CA GLY A 177 -2.06 -1.73 30.71
C GLY A 177 -1.84 -0.30 31.13
N GLY A 178 -2.82 0.26 31.84
CA GLY A 178 -2.62 1.45 32.67
C GLY A 178 -1.78 1.13 33.89
#